data_AF-A0A967J5F2-F1
#
_entry.id   AF-A0A967J5F2-F1
#
_cell.length_a   1.000
_cell.length_b   1.000
_cell.length_c   1.000
_cell.angle_alpha   90.00
_cell.angle_beta   90.00
_cell.angle_gamma   90.00
#
_symmetry.space_group_name_H-M   'P 1'
#
loop_
_entity.id
_entity.type
_entity.pdbx_description
1 polymer ?
#
loop_
_entity_poly.entity_id
_entity_poly.type
_entity_poly.pdbx_seq_one_letter_code
_entity_poly.pdbx_strand_id
1 'polypeptide(L)'
;MIVEATDVDDPAVEAHIWSSHLHADGTGAEELWLPAPGMAYERFMTADQIEEGLQYPVMNGRKVFVNAVKRMSEAVVEAATANDVGIEDVDLFLFHQANLRINQ
;
A
#
# COMPACT_ATOMS: atom_id res chain seq x y z
N MET A 1 -8.63 7.79 -11.50
CA MET A 1 -7.57 8.12 -12.48
C MET A 1 -7.69 7.12 -13.61
N ILE A 2 -7.76 7.59 -14.84
CA ILE A 2 -7.70 6.73 -16.04
C ILE A 2 -6.35 7.03 -16.67
N VAL A 3 -5.58 5.99 -16.95
CA VAL A 3 -4.30 6.06 -17.66
C VAL A 3 -4.41 5.18 -18.90
N GLU A 4 -3.87 5.67 -20.00
CA GLU A 4 -3.81 4.98 -21.28
C GLU A 4 -2.37 5.03 -21.77
N ALA A 5 -1.93 3.99 -22.48
CA ALA A 5 -0.62 3.98 -23.10
C ALA A 5 -0.58 5.00 -24.25
N THR A 6 0.36 5.92 -24.19
CA THR A 6 0.61 6.92 -25.24
C THR A 6 2.12 7.10 -25.38
N ASP A 7 2.55 7.47 -26.59
CA ASP A 7 3.88 8.03 -26.78
C ASP A 7 3.95 9.42 -26.11
N VAL A 8 5.13 9.78 -25.61
CA VAL A 8 5.43 11.08 -24.99
C VAL A 8 6.53 11.72 -25.83
N ASP A 9 6.17 12.73 -26.62
CA ASP A 9 7.12 13.37 -27.53
C ASP A 9 7.96 14.44 -26.81
N ASP A 10 7.32 15.26 -25.97
CA ASP A 10 7.99 16.24 -25.10
C ASP A 10 7.57 16.12 -23.62
N PRO A 11 8.37 15.45 -22.76
CA PRO A 11 8.04 15.26 -21.35
C PRO A 11 8.01 16.56 -20.53
N ALA A 12 8.52 17.69 -21.06
CA ALA A 12 8.48 18.97 -20.35
C ALA A 12 7.09 19.61 -20.35
N VAL A 13 6.22 19.24 -21.29
CA VAL A 13 4.89 19.83 -21.46
C VAL A 13 3.77 18.80 -21.49
N GLU A 14 4.07 17.54 -21.82
CA GLU A 14 3.09 16.47 -21.89
C GLU A 14 2.94 15.75 -20.54
N ALA A 15 1.70 15.47 -20.17
CA ALA A 15 1.39 14.71 -18.96
C ALA A 15 1.80 13.24 -19.14
N HIS A 16 2.64 12.75 -18.23
CA HIS A 16 3.17 11.40 -18.28
C HIS A 16 3.42 10.86 -16.87
N ILE A 17 3.72 9.56 -16.76
CA ILE A 17 4.16 8.93 -15.51
C ILE A 17 5.68 9.09 -15.44
N TRP A 18 6.18 9.79 -14.43
CA TRP A 18 7.61 10.06 -14.29
C TRP A 18 8.36 8.83 -13.79
N SER A 19 7.85 8.18 -12.75
CA SER A 19 8.40 6.92 -12.23
C SER A 19 7.36 6.13 -11.42
N SER A 20 7.64 4.85 -11.18
CA SER A 20 6.84 3.98 -10.34
C SER A 20 7.78 3.19 -9.42
N HIS A 21 7.44 3.17 -8.12
CA HIS A 21 8.25 2.57 -7.06
C HIS A 21 7.38 1.57 -6.30
N LEU A 22 7.77 0.29 -6.28
CA LEU A 22 7.03 -0.79 -5.65
C LEU A 22 7.91 -1.53 -4.64
N HIS A 23 7.38 -1.72 -3.43
CA HIS A 23 8.09 -2.38 -2.33
C HIS A 23 7.23 -3.46 -1.68
N ALA A 24 7.88 -4.43 -1.04
CA ALA A 24 7.23 -5.47 -0.24
C ALA A 24 8.07 -5.81 1.00
N ASP A 25 7.43 -5.86 2.17
CA ASP A 25 8.04 -6.26 3.44
C ASP A 25 7.07 -7.19 4.19
N GLY A 26 7.35 -8.48 4.14
CA GLY A 26 6.51 -9.53 4.73
C GLY A 26 6.74 -9.75 6.23
N THR A 27 7.68 -9.04 6.85
CA THR A 27 8.08 -9.29 8.26
C THR A 27 6.91 -9.12 9.24
N GLY A 28 5.93 -8.27 8.90
CA GLY A 28 4.73 -8.01 9.70
C GLY A 28 3.45 -8.64 9.15
N ALA A 29 3.53 -9.72 8.36
CA ALA A 29 2.37 -10.30 7.69
C ALA A 29 1.19 -10.56 8.66
N GLU A 30 1.45 -11.13 9.84
CA GLU A 30 0.41 -11.46 10.82
C GLU A 30 -0.16 -10.24 11.58
N GLU A 31 0.40 -9.03 11.40
CA GLU A 31 -0.13 -7.82 12.03
C GLU A 31 -1.40 -7.30 11.33
N LEU A 32 -1.64 -7.70 10.08
CA LEU A 32 -2.90 -7.53 9.37
C LEU A 32 -3.04 -8.68 8.38
N TRP A 33 -3.82 -9.68 8.76
CA TRP A 33 -4.01 -10.88 7.94
C TRP A 33 -5.35 -11.53 8.25
N LEU A 34 -5.62 -12.57 7.47
CA LEU A 34 -6.77 -13.44 7.60
C LEU A 34 -6.22 -14.84 7.86
N PRO A 35 -6.34 -15.37 9.09
CA PRO A 35 -5.72 -16.65 9.45
C PRO A 35 -6.21 -17.81 8.57
N ALA A 36 -7.52 -17.94 8.35
CA ALA A 36 -8.16 -18.95 7.49
C ALA A 36 -9.21 -18.29 6.56
N PRO A 37 -9.57 -18.86 5.39
CA PRO A 37 -9.08 -20.12 4.85
C PRO A 37 -7.71 -19.99 4.19
N GLY A 38 -7.05 -21.13 3.99
CA GLY A 38 -5.81 -21.18 3.22
C GLY A 38 -5.08 -22.50 3.31
N MET A 39 -4.00 -22.61 2.55
CA MET A 39 -3.12 -23.79 2.52
C MET A 39 -2.09 -23.80 3.67
N ALA A 40 -2.16 -22.83 4.59
CA ALA A 40 -1.35 -22.81 5.80
C ALA A 40 -1.79 -23.89 6.81
N TYR A 41 -3.01 -24.42 6.67
CA TYR A 41 -3.56 -25.53 7.46
C TYR A 41 -3.72 -26.79 6.60
N GLU A 42 -3.90 -27.94 7.26
CA GLU A 42 -4.12 -29.24 6.57
C GLU A 42 -5.36 -29.21 5.66
N ARG A 43 -6.40 -28.48 6.06
CA ARG A 43 -7.63 -28.29 5.31
C ARG A 43 -7.80 -26.81 5.00
N PHE A 44 -8.40 -26.54 3.85
CA PHE A 44 -8.68 -25.17 3.41
C PHE A 44 -9.51 -24.39 4.42
N MET A 45 -10.52 -25.03 5.02
CA MET A 45 -11.35 -24.50 6.11
C MET A 45 -11.98 -25.67 6.89
N THR A 46 -12.16 -25.54 8.20
CA THR A 46 -12.92 -26.49 9.05
C THR A 46 -14.06 -25.80 9.80
N ALA A 47 -15.00 -26.58 10.36
CA ALA A 47 -16.08 -26.04 11.19
C ALA A 47 -15.54 -25.36 12.46
N ASP A 48 -14.57 -26.00 13.13
CA ASP A 48 -13.91 -25.44 14.32
C ASP A 48 -13.25 -24.08 14.04
N GLN A 49 -12.57 -23.94 12.90
CA GLN A 49 -11.96 -22.66 12.49
C GLN A 49 -13.01 -21.54 12.28
N ILE A 50 -14.20 -21.92 11.80
CA ILE A 50 -15.33 -21.00 11.64
C ILE A 50 -15.88 -20.59 13.00
N GLU A 51 -16.02 -21.55 13.92
CA GLU A 51 -16.46 -21.31 15.30
C GLU A 51 -15.47 -20.43 16.07
N GLU A 52 -14.18 -20.60 15.84
CA GLU A 52 -13.10 -19.76 16.40
C GLU A 52 -13.00 -18.37 15.74
N GLY A 53 -13.67 -18.14 14.62
CA GLY A 53 -13.69 -16.85 13.93
C GLY A 53 -12.45 -16.57 13.05
N LEU A 54 -11.67 -17.59 12.70
CA LEU A 54 -10.43 -17.44 11.92
C LEU A 54 -10.65 -16.95 10.47
N GLN A 55 -11.90 -17.02 9.99
CA GLN A 55 -12.37 -16.46 8.72
C GLN A 55 -12.43 -14.93 8.69
N TYR A 56 -12.28 -14.27 9.83
CA TYR A 56 -12.32 -12.81 9.92
C TYR A 56 -10.89 -12.23 9.93
N PRO A 57 -10.67 -11.07 9.28
CA PRO A 57 -9.39 -10.38 9.37
C PRO A 57 -9.07 -9.99 10.81
N VAL A 58 -7.81 -10.21 11.22
CA VAL A 58 -7.27 -9.75 12.50
C VAL A 58 -6.22 -8.67 12.24
N MET A 59 -6.18 -7.66 13.12
CA MET A 59 -5.35 -6.48 12.92
C MET A 59 -4.77 -5.96 14.23
N ASN A 60 -3.46 -5.74 14.25
CA ASN A 60 -2.78 -4.88 15.21
C ASN A 60 -2.69 -3.45 14.66
N GLY A 61 -3.76 -2.68 14.88
CA GLY A 61 -3.92 -1.36 14.25
C GLY A 61 -2.76 -0.39 14.50
N ARG A 62 -2.11 -0.46 15.68
CA ARG A 62 -0.97 0.41 15.99
C ARG A 62 0.23 0.11 15.10
N LYS A 63 0.64 -1.17 15.01
CA LYS A 63 1.82 -1.55 14.23
C LYS A 63 1.59 -1.34 12.74
N VAL A 64 0.39 -1.69 12.24
CA VAL A 64 0.01 -1.46 10.85
C VAL A 64 0.03 0.02 10.50
N PHE A 65 -0.54 0.88 11.34
CA PHE A 65 -0.54 2.33 11.11
C PHE A 65 0.87 2.91 11.06
N VAL A 66 1.71 2.58 12.05
CA VAL A 66 3.11 3.06 12.11
C VAL A 66 3.90 2.61 10.88
N ASN A 67 3.75 1.34 10.48
CA ASN A 67 4.41 0.84 9.28
C ASN A 67 3.90 1.57 8.02
N ALA A 68 2.58 1.69 7.85
CA ALA A 68 1.99 2.35 6.68
C ALA A 68 2.46 3.80 6.53
N VAL A 69 2.38 4.61 7.59
CA VAL A 69 2.82 6.02 7.56
C VAL A 69 4.30 6.11 7.22
N LYS A 70 5.14 5.29 7.87
CA LYS A 70 6.58 5.27 7.60
C LYS A 70 6.88 4.91 6.14
N ARG A 71 6.30 3.83 5.61
CA ARG A 71 6.56 3.37 4.23
C ARG A 71 6.02 4.35 3.18
N MET A 72 4.85 4.95 3.42
CA MET A 72 4.32 5.98 2.51
C MET A 72 5.22 7.21 2.47
N SER A 73 5.72 7.68 3.62
CA SER A 73 6.69 8.80 3.65
C SER A 73 7.99 8.45 2.93
N GLU A 74 8.53 7.24 3.14
CA GLU A 74 9.72 6.76 2.43
C GLU A 74 9.51 6.75 0.91
N ALA A 75 8.37 6.23 0.43
CA ALA A 75 8.05 6.16 -0.99
C ALA A 75 7.85 7.55 -1.63
N VAL A 76 7.27 8.50 -0.91
CA VAL A 76 7.13 9.89 -1.39
C VAL A 76 8.50 10.55 -1.56
N VAL A 77 9.39 10.39 -0.58
CA VAL A 77 10.75 10.95 -0.65
C VAL A 77 11.56 10.28 -1.76
N GLU A 78 11.44 8.97 -1.94
CA GLU A 78 12.06 8.23 -3.03
C GLU A 78 11.60 8.73 -4.40
N ALA A 79 10.28 8.88 -4.60
CA ALA A 79 9.72 9.38 -5.85
C ALA A 79 10.18 10.81 -6.16
N ALA A 80 10.24 11.70 -5.19
CA ALA A 80 10.73 13.06 -5.38
C ALA A 80 12.23 13.07 -5.73
N THR A 81 13.04 12.29 -4.99
CA THR A 81 14.48 12.17 -5.22
C THR A 81 14.80 11.59 -6.59
N ALA A 82 14.08 10.55 -7.02
CA ALA A 82 14.28 9.90 -8.31
C ALA A 82 13.98 10.82 -9.51
N ASN A 83 13.27 11.91 -9.28
CA ASN A 83 12.82 12.86 -10.29
C ASN A 83 13.44 14.26 -10.11
N ASP A 84 14.38 14.42 -9.18
CA ASP A 84 15.05 15.69 -8.87
C ASP A 84 14.08 16.87 -8.57
N VAL A 85 12.96 16.59 -7.91
CA VAL A 85 11.96 17.60 -7.50
C VAL A 85 11.83 17.68 -5.97
N GLY A 86 11.38 18.84 -5.48
CA GLY A 86 10.99 19.03 -4.09
C GLY A 86 9.59 18.49 -3.80
N ILE A 87 9.29 18.27 -2.51
CA ILE A 87 7.93 17.89 -2.08
C ILE A 87 6.96 19.06 -2.26
N GLU A 88 7.46 20.28 -2.13
CA GLU A 88 6.77 21.54 -2.37
C GLU A 88 6.35 21.76 -3.82
N ASP A 89 6.97 21.05 -4.78
CA ASP A 89 6.63 21.11 -6.20
C ASP A 89 5.41 20.22 -6.53
N VAL A 90 4.91 19.44 -5.57
CA VAL A 90 3.77 18.53 -5.75
C VAL A 90 2.48 19.19 -5.28
N ASP A 91 1.60 19.50 -6.23
CA ASP A 91 0.31 20.15 -5.94
C ASP A 91 -0.69 19.24 -5.20
N LEU A 92 -0.60 17.93 -5.43
CA LEU A 92 -1.61 16.98 -4.95
C LEU A 92 -1.00 15.62 -4.60
N PHE A 93 -1.24 15.19 -3.35
CA PHE A 93 -0.94 13.84 -2.89
C PHE A 93 -2.22 13.00 -2.87
N LEU A 94 -2.20 11.85 -3.55
CA LEU A 94 -3.29 10.89 -3.59
C LEU A 94 -2.91 9.60 -2.86
N PHE A 95 -3.04 9.61 -1.53
CA PHE A 95 -2.71 8.44 -0.69
C PHE A 95 -3.83 7.40 -0.66
N HIS A 96 -3.46 6.14 -0.38
CA HIS A 96 -4.42 5.08 -0.10
C HIS A 96 -5.26 5.40 1.14
N GLN A 97 -6.58 5.29 1.02
CA GLN A 97 -7.55 5.66 2.06
C GLN A 97 -8.00 4.44 2.89
N ALA A 98 -7.09 3.82 3.66
CA ALA A 98 -7.46 2.62 4.44
C ALA A 98 -8.40 2.95 5.63
N ASN A 99 -8.30 4.16 6.18
CA ASN A 99 -9.20 4.69 7.20
C ASN A 99 -9.06 6.23 7.28
N LEU A 100 -9.98 6.88 8.00
CA LEU A 100 -9.99 8.34 8.16
C LEU A 100 -8.73 8.92 8.82
N ARG A 101 -8.03 8.14 9.66
CA ARG A 101 -6.84 8.60 10.40
C ARG A 101 -5.55 8.58 9.58
N ILE A 102 -5.53 7.92 8.42
CA ILE A 102 -4.31 7.82 7.60
C ILE A 102 -3.93 9.14 6.94
N ASN A 103 -4.91 10.02 6.69
CA ASN A 103 -4.69 11.31 6.01
C ASN A 103 -4.98 12.50 6.90
N GLN A 104 -5.12 12.26 8.21
CA GLN A 104 -5.15 13.29 9.24
C GLN A 104 -3.76 13.42 9.84
#